data_AF-A0A0L6X4D9-F1
#
_entry.id   AF-A0A0L6X4D9-F1
#
_cell.length_a   1.000
_cell.length_b   1.000
_cell.length_c   1.000
_cell.angle_alpha   90.00
_cell.angle_beta   90.00
_cell.angle_gamma   90.00
#
_symmetry.space_group_name_H-M   'P 1'
#
loop_
_entity.id
_entity.type
_entity.pdbx_description
1 polymer ?
#
loop_
_entity_poly.entity_id
_entity_poly.type
_entity_poly.pdbx_seq_one_letter_code
_entity_poly.pdbx_strand_id
1 'polypeptide(L)'
;MSDVDEGCAAVGRGASTAIRTSEKSRYRPGCLWLLAGAIGIVALVASSLGIALFISEVVTGLAVQRALYYKGDVHIDSEIARPLIGSEQTFDLAVTVWLRAEEYEDDIDDEEMSEHPRFSPISPAIPLYSDIIFRGLRLRDKNAFATVNFTVPTAYFRKSDLTNYDLRGSVVLLPTSPSQIDKIIDYSTSIPRFIETFPVRSWPFPLNSSRVGKKTLSDKALESFGASLPLLEFHNIRKRCEKSEYDFYEEDDESISSTTEFKSPLTHHPYIVTRTQIRIVDETALFDRRAYLEKHRILKQISCKQQAILFPSIHDCDRSYANAGHVETAITLKRADKKGINDVVYSPYISFSKSVGPKDLLPIPVHRQICSTTEDTIQATADDRETVDVSWKLSFSGWSFPKLAFLEEMEKLDRQTRFDMETSDHHLALAHDKVELTDGFYGQSSMFTCFITLTLLEARSFHFACLF
;
A
#
# COMPACT_ATOMS: atom_id res chain seq x y z
N MET A 1 -7.92 -37.84 79.46
CA MET A 1 -7.04 -38.40 78.41
C MET A 1 -7.21 -37.54 77.18
N SER A 2 -6.34 -36.62 76.81
CA SER A 2 -5.08 -36.05 77.36
C SER A 2 -4.72 -34.97 76.31
N ASP A 3 -4.86 -33.69 76.68
CA ASP A 3 -3.80 -32.66 76.83
C ASP A 3 -3.31 -32.11 75.46
N VAL A 4 -3.63 -30.87 75.03
CA VAL A 4 -3.16 -29.53 75.46
C VAL A 4 -1.66 -29.30 75.24
N ASP A 5 -1.34 -28.34 74.36
CA ASP A 5 -0.18 -27.42 74.32
C ASP A 5 -0.42 -26.50 73.09
N GLU A 6 -0.71 -25.20 73.11
CA GLU A 6 -0.30 -24.03 73.91
C GLU A 6 1.21 -23.81 74.04
N GLY A 7 1.74 -22.96 73.16
CA GLY A 7 3.12 -22.46 73.19
C GLY A 7 3.17 -20.96 72.91
N CYS A 8 2.88 -20.16 73.93
CA CYS A 8 3.28 -18.76 74.04
C CYS A 8 4.76 -18.69 74.48
N ALA A 9 5.57 -17.89 73.79
CA ALA A 9 6.84 -17.39 74.34
C ALA A 9 7.08 -15.94 73.95
N ALA A 10 7.45 -15.18 74.97
CA ALA A 10 7.44 -13.75 75.07
C ALA A 10 8.81 -13.11 74.75
N VAL A 11 8.74 -11.84 74.33
CA VAL A 11 9.55 -10.70 74.78
C VAL A 11 11.09 -10.82 74.74
N GLY A 12 11.70 -10.02 73.86
CA GLY A 12 13.11 -9.63 73.93
C GLY A 12 13.32 -8.23 73.32
N ARG A 13 13.55 -7.24 74.19
CA ARG A 13 13.78 -5.82 73.88
C ARG A 13 15.10 -5.58 73.14
N GLY A 14 15.07 -4.60 72.23
CA GLY A 14 16.07 -3.53 72.18
C GLY A 14 17.20 -3.68 71.15
N ALA A 15 17.11 -2.91 70.05
CA ALA A 15 18.26 -2.26 69.43
C ALA A 15 17.81 -1.20 68.41
N SER A 16 18.08 0.07 68.76
CA SER A 16 18.32 1.23 67.89
C SER A 16 17.60 1.32 66.54
N THR A 17 16.43 1.95 66.54
CA THR A 17 15.94 2.73 65.41
C THR A 17 16.90 3.90 65.15
N ALA A 18 17.85 3.70 64.23
CA ALA A 18 18.55 4.82 63.61
C ALA A 18 17.54 5.56 62.74
N ILE A 19 16.96 6.63 63.29
CA ILE A 19 16.23 7.65 62.53
C ILE A 19 17.24 8.26 61.56
N ARG A 20 17.32 7.68 60.36
CA ARG A 20 17.97 8.31 59.22
C ARG A 20 17.06 9.46 58.85
N THR A 21 17.37 10.64 59.39
CA THR A 21 16.81 11.90 58.94
C THR A 21 17.11 12.00 57.45
N SER A 22 16.14 11.60 56.64
CA SER A 22 16.10 11.88 55.21
C SER A 22 16.18 13.39 55.08
N GLU A 23 17.38 13.89 54.77
CA GLU A 23 17.59 15.25 54.30
C GLU A 23 16.56 15.50 53.20
N LYS A 24 15.52 16.27 53.54
CA LYS A 24 14.65 16.90 52.55
C LYS A 24 15.53 17.89 51.80
N SER A 25 16.21 17.37 50.78
CA SER A 25 16.84 18.12 49.71
C SER A 25 15.82 19.19 49.30
N ARG A 26 16.13 20.45 49.64
CA ARG A 26 15.34 21.61 49.21
C ARG A 26 15.49 21.71 47.70
N TYR A 27 14.60 21.01 47.00
CA TYR A 27 14.51 21.05 45.55
C TYR A 27 14.27 22.50 45.13
N ARG A 28 15.29 23.14 44.55
CA ARG A 28 15.18 24.53 44.07
C ARG A 28 14.39 24.50 42.75
N PRO A 29 13.17 25.05 42.69
CA PRO A 29 12.30 24.94 41.52
C PRO A 29 12.86 25.57 40.24
N GLY A 30 13.89 26.43 40.34
CA GLY A 30 14.48 27.11 39.17
C GLY A 30 15.23 26.20 38.18
N CYS A 31 15.75 25.05 38.61
CA CYS A 31 16.55 24.18 37.71
C CYS A 31 15.66 23.35 36.76
N LEU A 32 14.44 23.01 37.19
CA LEU A 32 13.51 22.20 36.41
C LEU A 32 13.00 22.96 35.16
N TRP A 33 12.74 24.26 35.29
CA TRP A 33 12.28 25.10 34.17
C TRP A 33 13.35 25.29 33.09
N LEU A 34 14.63 25.39 33.47
CA LEU A 34 15.72 25.48 32.50
C LEU A 34 15.88 24.18 31.71
N LEU A 35 15.74 23.02 32.36
CA LEU A 35 15.76 21.73 31.68
C LEU A 35 14.56 21.56 30.75
N ALA A 36 13.35 21.92 31.19
CA ALA A 36 12.15 21.87 30.34
C ALA A 36 12.29 22.80 29.11
N GLY A 37 12.84 24.00 29.29
CA GLY A 37 13.11 24.92 28.18
C GLY A 37 14.15 24.37 27.19
N ALA A 38 15.25 23.80 27.70
CA ALA A 38 16.27 23.18 26.85
C ALA A 38 15.71 21.99 26.05
N ILE A 39 14.90 21.13 26.69
CA ILE A 39 14.22 20.01 26.02
C ILE A 39 13.26 20.53 24.94
N GLY A 40 12.51 21.60 25.22
CA GLY A 40 11.60 22.22 24.24
C GLY A 40 12.33 22.76 23.02
N ILE A 41 13.46 23.45 23.20
CA ILE A 41 14.29 23.95 22.10
C ILE A 41 14.86 22.79 21.28
N VAL A 42 15.40 21.76 21.95
CA VAL A 42 15.93 20.57 21.25
C VAL A 42 14.83 19.87 20.44
N ALA A 43 13.63 19.73 20.98
CA ALA A 43 12.49 19.15 20.28
C ALA A 43 12.05 20.00 19.06
N LEU A 44 12.02 21.32 19.19
CA LEU A 44 11.70 22.23 18.08
C LEU A 44 12.77 22.19 16.98
N VAL A 45 14.06 22.17 17.36
CA VAL A 45 15.17 22.06 16.39
C VAL A 45 15.14 20.70 15.70
N ALA A 46 14.94 19.60 16.44
CA ALA A 46 14.82 18.27 15.87
C ALA A 46 13.61 18.16 14.92
N SER A 47 12.46 18.71 15.31
CA SER A 47 11.24 18.75 14.48
C SER A 47 11.45 19.56 13.21
N SER A 48 12.02 20.78 13.30
CA SER A 48 12.30 21.62 12.14
C SER A 48 13.34 21.00 11.19
N LEU A 49 14.37 20.32 11.72
CA LEU A 49 15.32 19.56 10.91
C LEU A 49 14.63 18.39 10.21
N GLY A 50 13.78 17.64 10.93
CA GLY A 50 12.99 16.55 10.34
C GLY A 50 12.08 17.03 9.20
N ILE A 51 11.37 18.14 9.41
CA ILE A 51 10.54 18.79 8.38
C ILE A 51 11.39 19.25 7.20
N ALA A 52 12.57 19.84 7.43
CA ALA A 52 13.46 20.29 6.37
C ALA A 52 14.00 19.12 5.52
N LEU A 53 14.38 18.01 6.15
CA LEU A 53 14.80 16.80 5.45
C LEU A 53 13.66 16.21 4.61
N PHE A 54 12.46 16.13 5.18
CA PHE A 54 11.26 15.69 4.48
C PHE A 54 10.93 16.58 3.27
N ILE A 55 10.93 17.90 3.44
CA ILE A 55 10.71 18.85 2.33
C ILE A 55 11.80 18.69 1.27
N SER A 56 13.06 18.50 1.67
CA SER A 56 14.17 18.30 0.73
C SER A 56 13.98 17.05 -0.14
N GLU A 57 13.55 15.94 0.45
CA GLU A 57 13.26 14.69 -0.28
C GLU A 57 12.10 14.88 -1.28
N VAL A 58 10.99 15.48 -0.83
CA VAL A 58 9.85 15.82 -1.69
C VAL A 58 10.27 16.76 -2.82
N VAL A 59 11.04 17.81 -2.51
CA VAL A 59 11.54 18.78 -3.51
C VAL A 59 12.48 18.12 -4.51
N THR A 60 13.31 17.17 -4.07
CA THR A 60 14.21 16.43 -4.96
C THR A 60 13.42 15.53 -5.90
N GLY A 61 12.40 14.82 -5.39
CA GLY A 61 11.46 14.05 -6.21
C GLY A 61 10.73 14.93 -7.23
N LEU A 62 10.25 16.10 -6.81
CA LEU A 62 9.68 17.12 -7.70
C LEU A 62 10.67 17.59 -8.76
N ALA A 63 11.94 17.78 -8.41
CA ALA A 63 12.98 18.26 -9.32
C ALA A 63 13.30 17.24 -10.42
N VAL A 64 13.36 15.94 -10.09
CA VAL A 64 13.59 14.86 -11.07
C VAL A 64 12.51 14.87 -12.16
N GLN A 65 11.25 15.08 -11.78
CA GLN A 65 10.14 15.14 -12.74
C GLN A 65 10.15 16.45 -13.55
N ARG A 66 10.49 17.58 -12.92
CA ARG A 66 10.64 18.87 -13.62
C ARG A 66 11.73 18.84 -14.70
N ALA A 67 12.74 17.97 -14.57
CA ALA A 67 13.76 17.80 -15.59
C ALA A 67 13.21 17.15 -16.88
N LEU A 68 12.06 16.47 -16.81
CA LEU A 68 11.38 15.91 -17.97
C LEU A 68 10.57 16.94 -18.74
N TYR A 69 10.18 18.06 -18.13
CA TYR A 69 9.29 19.02 -18.77
C TYR A 69 9.96 19.71 -19.96
N TYR A 70 9.25 19.72 -21.10
CA TYR A 70 9.71 20.39 -22.31
C TYR A 70 9.71 21.92 -22.11
N LYS A 71 10.81 22.59 -22.49
CA LYS A 71 11.00 24.04 -22.34
C LYS A 71 11.04 24.80 -23.68
N GLY A 72 10.88 24.10 -24.81
CA GLY A 72 10.92 24.69 -26.15
C GLY A 72 9.56 25.16 -26.66
N ASP A 73 9.55 25.67 -27.89
CA ASP A 73 8.32 26.01 -28.59
C ASP A 73 7.57 24.74 -29.05
N VAL A 74 6.27 24.69 -28.78
CA VAL A 74 5.40 23.52 -29.00
C VAL A 74 5.28 23.09 -30.48
N HIS A 75 5.88 23.84 -31.41
CA HIS A 75 5.77 23.59 -32.85
C HIS A 75 6.56 22.36 -33.35
N ILE A 76 7.44 21.78 -32.53
CA ILE A 76 8.25 20.61 -32.92
C ILE A 76 7.71 19.33 -32.29
N ASP A 77 6.67 18.77 -32.90
CA ASP A 77 6.00 17.54 -32.43
C ASP A 77 6.94 16.33 -32.31
N SER A 78 8.09 16.31 -32.98
CA SER A 78 9.04 15.18 -32.90
C SER A 78 9.85 15.16 -31.61
N GLU A 79 9.93 16.28 -30.89
CA GLU A 79 10.78 16.47 -29.70
C GLU A 79 10.02 16.26 -28.39
N ILE A 80 8.71 16.07 -28.45
CA ILE A 80 7.86 15.97 -27.26
C ILE A 80 7.31 14.56 -27.05
N ALA A 81 7.19 14.16 -25.79
CA ALA A 81 6.35 13.06 -25.36
C ALA A 81 5.08 13.63 -24.72
N ARG A 82 3.92 13.15 -25.18
CA ARG A 82 2.60 13.68 -24.78
C ARG A 82 1.91 12.75 -23.78
N PRO A 83 0.97 13.24 -22.96
CA PRO A 83 0.12 12.34 -22.19
C PRO A 83 -0.75 11.48 -23.11
N LEU A 84 -0.92 10.21 -22.77
CA LEU A 84 -1.89 9.33 -23.45
C LEU A 84 -3.33 9.88 -23.34
N ILE A 85 -3.64 10.53 -22.22
CA ILE A 85 -4.95 11.09 -21.89
C ILE A 85 -4.78 12.59 -21.65
N GLY A 86 -5.37 13.41 -22.53
CA GLY A 86 -5.41 14.86 -22.32
C GLY A 86 -6.48 15.30 -21.31
N SER A 87 -6.51 16.59 -21.00
CA SER A 87 -7.47 17.17 -20.04
C SER A 87 -8.95 16.95 -20.40
N GLU A 88 -9.26 16.87 -21.69
CA GLU A 88 -10.63 16.71 -22.19
C GLU A 88 -10.98 15.26 -22.56
N GLN A 89 -9.99 14.37 -22.61
CA GLN A 89 -10.22 12.97 -22.96
C GLN A 89 -10.88 12.27 -21.77
N THR A 90 -12.01 11.62 -22.03
CA THR A 90 -12.65 10.77 -21.02
C THR A 90 -12.06 9.36 -21.05
N PHE A 91 -12.20 8.67 -19.93
CA PHE A 91 -11.80 7.27 -19.78
C PHE A 91 -12.72 6.52 -18.83
N ASP A 92 -12.70 5.21 -18.97
CA ASP A 92 -13.36 4.27 -18.09
C ASP A 92 -12.31 3.61 -17.18
N LEU A 93 -12.72 3.15 -15.99
CA LEU A 93 -11.90 2.31 -15.13
C LEU A 93 -12.50 0.91 -15.06
N ALA A 94 -11.72 -0.04 -15.57
CA ALA A 94 -11.99 -1.46 -15.45
C ALA A 94 -11.35 -1.99 -14.17
N VAL A 95 -12.08 -2.81 -13.43
CA VAL A 95 -11.62 -3.44 -12.20
C VAL A 95 -11.80 -4.93 -12.28
N THR A 96 -10.79 -5.66 -11.80
CA THR A 96 -10.81 -7.12 -11.68
C THR A 96 -10.42 -7.53 -10.26
N VAL A 97 -11.10 -8.51 -9.71
CA VAL A 97 -10.74 -9.16 -8.44
C VAL A 97 -10.19 -10.54 -8.76
N TRP A 98 -9.04 -10.87 -8.18
CA TRP A 98 -8.32 -12.12 -8.42
C TRP A 98 -8.16 -12.90 -7.13
N LEU A 99 -8.34 -14.21 -7.23
CA LEU A 99 -7.92 -15.20 -6.24
C LEU A 99 -6.76 -16.01 -6.81
N ARG A 100 -5.71 -16.26 -6.03
CA ARG A 100 -4.64 -17.18 -6.41
C ARG A 100 -5.25 -18.58 -6.59
N ALA A 101 -5.02 -19.19 -7.75
CA ALA A 101 -5.45 -20.54 -8.05
C ALA A 101 -4.57 -21.53 -7.29
N GLU A 102 -5.12 -22.70 -7.01
CA GLU A 102 -4.31 -23.83 -6.59
C GLU A 102 -3.46 -24.26 -7.78
N GLU A 103 -2.16 -24.42 -7.56
CA GLU A 103 -1.32 -25.09 -8.53
C GLU A 103 -1.83 -26.53 -8.56
N TYR A 104 -2.41 -26.94 -9.68
CA TYR A 104 -2.63 -28.36 -9.91
C TYR A 104 -1.23 -28.95 -9.91
N GLU A 105 -0.93 -29.78 -8.92
CA GLU A 105 0.13 -30.76 -9.03
C GLU A 105 -0.30 -31.68 -10.19
N ASP A 106 -0.12 -31.21 -11.42
CA ASP A 106 -0.13 -32.08 -12.57
C ASP A 106 0.94 -33.12 -12.23
N ASP A 107 0.54 -34.39 -12.17
CA ASP A 107 1.40 -35.55 -11.97
C ASP A 107 2.41 -35.63 -13.14
N ILE A 108 3.32 -34.66 -13.22
CA ILE A 108 4.38 -34.60 -14.22
C ILE A 108 5.38 -35.65 -13.77
N ASP A 109 5.32 -36.80 -14.44
CA ASP A 109 6.22 -37.93 -14.29
C ASP A 109 7.67 -37.45 -14.03
N ASP A 110 8.25 -37.88 -12.91
CA ASP A 110 9.50 -37.43 -12.27
C ASP A 110 10.79 -37.45 -13.14
N GLU A 111 10.73 -37.73 -14.44
CA GLU A 111 11.90 -38.08 -15.25
C GLU A 111 12.60 -36.90 -15.96
N GLU A 112 12.06 -35.68 -15.99
CA GLU A 112 12.73 -34.52 -16.60
C GLU A 112 12.88 -33.32 -15.64
N MET A 113 13.43 -33.60 -14.46
CA MET A 113 13.88 -32.61 -13.47
C MET A 113 15.15 -31.87 -13.92
N SER A 114 15.11 -31.25 -15.10
CA SER A 114 16.18 -30.39 -15.61
C SER A 114 16.05 -29.00 -15.01
N GLU A 115 16.93 -28.66 -14.06
CA GLU A 115 17.45 -27.34 -13.58
C GLU A 115 16.68 -26.02 -13.87
N HIS A 116 15.38 -26.05 -14.15
CA HIS A 116 14.57 -24.86 -14.26
C HIS A 116 14.32 -24.39 -12.83
N PRO A 117 14.72 -23.16 -12.48
CA PRO A 117 14.50 -22.63 -11.15
C PRO A 117 13.01 -22.77 -10.81
N ARG A 118 12.70 -23.52 -9.74
CA ARG A 118 11.34 -23.85 -9.23
C ARG A 118 10.53 -22.63 -8.76
N PHE A 119 10.83 -21.46 -9.28
CA PHE A 119 10.16 -20.22 -8.95
C PHE A 119 9.52 -19.73 -10.24
N SER A 120 8.45 -20.39 -10.68
CA SER A 120 7.39 -19.69 -11.40
C SER A 120 6.67 -18.86 -10.34
N PRO A 121 7.00 -17.57 -10.14
CA PRO A 121 6.69 -16.87 -8.91
C PRO A 121 5.23 -16.40 -8.84
N ILE A 122 4.47 -16.56 -9.94
CA ILE A 122 3.07 -16.16 -10.00
C ILE A 122 2.24 -17.38 -10.32
N SER A 123 1.69 -17.99 -9.26
CA SER A 123 0.68 -19.03 -9.43
C SER A 123 -0.48 -18.48 -10.27
N PRO A 124 -1.16 -19.35 -11.06
CA PRO A 124 -2.32 -18.96 -11.84
C PRO A 124 -3.33 -18.22 -10.97
N ALA A 125 -4.15 -17.34 -11.57
CA ALA A 125 -5.14 -16.56 -10.82
C ALA A 125 -6.53 -16.68 -11.45
N ILE A 126 -7.52 -16.90 -10.60
CA ILE A 126 -8.94 -17.03 -10.94
C ILE A 126 -9.60 -15.66 -10.78
N PRO A 127 -10.19 -15.07 -11.83
CA PRO A 127 -10.93 -13.83 -11.69
C PRO A 127 -12.28 -14.11 -10.99
N LEU A 128 -12.50 -13.47 -9.84
CA LEU A 128 -13.78 -13.53 -9.10
C LEU A 128 -14.79 -12.48 -9.62
N TYR A 129 -14.28 -11.38 -10.17
CA TYR A 129 -15.07 -10.29 -10.74
C TYR A 129 -14.25 -9.58 -11.82
N SER A 130 -14.87 -9.13 -12.91
CA SER A 130 -14.23 -8.22 -13.87
C SER A 130 -15.25 -7.41 -14.68
N ASP A 131 -15.26 -6.08 -14.53
CA ASP A 131 -16.12 -5.17 -15.31
C ASP A 131 -15.62 -3.71 -15.26
N ILE A 132 -16.26 -2.81 -16.00
CA ILE A 132 -16.10 -1.36 -15.94
C ILE A 132 -16.99 -0.78 -14.85
N ILE A 133 -16.36 -0.21 -13.81
CA ILE A 133 -17.05 0.30 -12.62
C ILE A 133 -17.24 1.82 -12.63
N PHE A 134 -16.35 2.53 -13.32
CA PHE A 134 -16.44 3.98 -13.53
C PHE A 134 -16.42 4.25 -15.03
N ARG A 135 -17.34 5.09 -15.49
CA ARG A 135 -17.50 5.40 -16.91
C ARG A 135 -17.37 6.90 -17.14
N GLY A 136 -16.71 7.27 -18.23
CA GLY A 136 -16.64 8.66 -18.70
C GLY A 136 -15.96 9.62 -17.73
N LEU A 137 -15.03 9.13 -16.92
CA LEU A 137 -14.24 9.96 -16.00
C LEU A 137 -13.27 10.87 -16.76
N ARG A 138 -12.91 11.99 -16.12
CA ARG A 138 -11.81 12.86 -16.51
C ARG A 138 -10.73 12.86 -15.43
N LEU A 139 -9.50 13.26 -15.79
CA LEU A 139 -8.37 13.32 -14.85
C LEU A 139 -8.60 14.28 -13.69
N ARG A 140 -9.52 15.24 -13.82
CA ARG A 140 -9.84 16.23 -12.78
C ARG A 140 -11.02 15.86 -11.90
N ASP A 141 -11.75 14.81 -12.24
CA ASP A 141 -12.91 14.39 -11.48
C ASP A 141 -12.47 13.89 -10.10
N LYS A 142 -13.32 14.13 -9.10
CA LYS A 142 -13.05 13.81 -7.69
C LYS A 142 -14.28 13.17 -7.08
N ASN A 143 -14.07 12.37 -6.04
CA ASN A 143 -15.13 11.78 -5.23
C ASN A 143 -16.17 11.00 -6.06
N ALA A 144 -15.72 10.27 -7.08
CA ALA A 144 -16.58 9.28 -7.72
C ALA A 144 -16.56 8.01 -6.86
N PHE A 145 -17.73 7.37 -6.66
CA PHE A 145 -17.85 6.17 -5.83
C PHE A 145 -18.53 5.04 -6.58
N ALA A 146 -18.08 3.81 -6.34
CA ALA A 146 -18.67 2.59 -6.85
C ALA A 146 -18.60 1.50 -5.77
N THR A 147 -19.39 0.44 -5.91
CA THR A 147 -19.31 -0.73 -5.05
C THR A 147 -19.28 -1.97 -5.92
N VAL A 148 -18.29 -2.82 -5.69
CA VAL A 148 -18.09 -4.09 -6.38
C VAL A 148 -18.49 -5.20 -5.43
N ASN A 149 -19.45 -6.02 -5.86
CA ASN A 149 -19.91 -7.17 -5.09
C ASN A 149 -19.33 -8.44 -5.70
N PHE A 150 -18.72 -9.28 -4.88
CA PHE A 150 -18.17 -10.57 -5.28
C PHE A 150 -18.19 -11.55 -4.10
N THR A 151 -18.09 -12.84 -4.42
CA THR A 151 -18.12 -13.91 -3.43
C THR A 151 -16.74 -14.59 -3.40
N VAL A 152 -16.21 -14.79 -2.19
CA VAL A 152 -14.89 -15.36 -1.95
C VAL A 152 -15.04 -16.74 -1.33
N PRO A 153 -14.45 -17.81 -1.91
CA PRO A 153 -14.41 -19.12 -1.29
C PRO A 153 -13.44 -19.11 -0.09
N THR A 154 -13.91 -19.51 1.08
CA THR A 154 -13.12 -19.45 2.33
C THR A 154 -12.13 -20.59 2.45
N ALA A 155 -12.43 -21.75 1.84
CA ALA A 155 -11.61 -22.96 1.91
C ALA A 155 -10.13 -22.69 1.54
N TYR A 156 -9.90 -21.82 0.57
CA TYR A 156 -8.57 -21.41 0.12
C TYR A 156 -7.73 -20.76 1.25
N PHE A 157 -8.36 -19.99 2.15
CA PHE A 157 -7.67 -19.24 3.22
C PHE A 157 -7.33 -20.09 4.45
N ARG A 158 -7.55 -21.40 4.39
CA ARG A 158 -7.02 -22.34 5.40
C ARG A 158 -5.55 -22.69 5.18
N LYS A 159 -5.00 -22.37 4.00
CA LYS A 159 -3.62 -22.66 3.65
C LYS A 159 -2.62 -21.97 4.57
N SER A 160 -1.47 -22.61 4.75
CA SER A 160 -0.37 -22.08 5.57
C SER A 160 0.50 -21.08 4.83
N ASP A 161 0.51 -21.09 3.49
CA ASP A 161 1.42 -20.33 2.62
C ASP A 161 0.73 -19.11 1.97
N LEU A 162 -0.23 -18.51 2.66
CA LEU A 162 -0.97 -17.35 2.16
C LEU A 162 -0.08 -16.10 2.07
N THR A 163 -0.26 -15.35 0.99
CA THR A 163 0.31 -14.01 0.83
C THR A 163 -0.79 -12.95 0.80
N ASN A 164 -0.44 -11.69 1.03
CA ASN A 164 -1.40 -10.58 0.90
C ASN A 164 -1.92 -10.36 -0.54
N TYR A 165 -1.25 -10.94 -1.54
CA TYR A 165 -1.66 -10.88 -2.95
C TYR A 165 -2.50 -12.08 -3.41
N ASP A 166 -2.77 -13.03 -2.51
CA ASP A 166 -3.62 -14.19 -2.80
C ASP A 166 -5.06 -13.78 -3.10
N LEU A 167 -5.55 -12.73 -2.44
CA LEU A 167 -6.74 -12.00 -2.85
C LEU A 167 -6.31 -10.58 -3.20
N ARG A 168 -6.48 -10.17 -4.46
CA ARG A 168 -6.04 -8.85 -4.92
C ARG A 168 -7.05 -8.22 -5.87
N GLY A 169 -7.06 -6.91 -5.89
CA GLY A 169 -7.77 -6.09 -6.86
C GLY A 169 -6.79 -5.59 -7.91
N SER A 170 -7.27 -5.36 -9.12
CA SER A 170 -6.52 -4.66 -10.15
C SER A 170 -7.39 -3.65 -10.88
N VAL A 171 -6.76 -2.55 -11.30
CA VAL A 171 -7.40 -1.44 -11.99
C VAL A 171 -6.66 -1.15 -13.28
N VAL A 172 -7.41 -1.04 -14.37
CA VAL A 172 -6.91 -0.65 -15.69
C VAL A 172 -7.72 0.52 -16.19
N LEU A 173 -7.03 1.55 -16.67
CA LEU A 173 -7.66 2.69 -17.32
C LEU A 173 -7.86 2.40 -18.81
N LEU A 174 -9.09 2.61 -19.29
CA LEU A 174 -9.48 2.44 -20.69
C LEU A 174 -9.89 3.80 -21.32
N PRO A 175 -9.06 4.43 -22.16
CA PRO A 175 -9.43 5.68 -22.83
C PRO A 175 -10.65 5.49 -23.76
N THR A 176 -11.61 6.42 -23.71
CA THR A 176 -12.80 6.38 -24.57
C THR A 176 -12.42 6.61 -26.04
N SER A 177 -12.87 5.73 -26.95
CA SER A 177 -12.64 5.91 -28.38
C SER A 177 -13.43 7.10 -28.98
N PRO A 178 -12.90 7.79 -30.00
CA PRO A 178 -11.58 7.60 -30.59
C PRO A 178 -10.48 8.09 -29.65
N SER A 179 -9.43 7.29 -29.46
CA SER A 179 -8.34 7.61 -28.54
C SER A 179 -6.98 7.46 -29.22
N GLN A 180 -5.93 7.98 -28.58
CA GLN A 180 -4.57 7.86 -29.08
C GLN A 180 -4.08 6.41 -29.11
N ILE A 181 -4.57 5.54 -28.21
CA ILE A 181 -4.17 4.13 -28.14
C ILE A 181 -4.64 3.31 -29.35
N ASP A 182 -5.63 3.81 -30.10
CA ASP A 182 -6.13 3.18 -31.32
C ASP A 182 -5.08 3.21 -32.45
N LYS A 183 -4.03 4.04 -32.29
CA LYS A 183 -2.93 4.24 -33.26
C LYS A 183 -1.62 3.62 -32.79
N ILE A 184 -1.65 2.76 -31.77
CA ILE A 184 -0.45 2.14 -31.21
C ILE A 184 0.31 1.31 -32.24
N ILE A 185 1.63 1.40 -32.21
CA ILE A 185 2.53 0.54 -32.98
C ILE A 185 3.45 -0.30 -32.11
N ASP A 186 3.80 0.19 -30.92
CA ASP A 186 4.64 -0.51 -29.95
C ASP A 186 4.50 0.11 -28.55
N TYR A 187 4.96 -0.60 -27.52
CA TYR A 187 5.11 -0.09 -26.17
C TYR A 187 6.30 -0.73 -25.45
N SER A 188 6.86 -0.02 -24.47
CA SER A 188 7.89 -0.51 -23.56
C SER A 188 7.48 -0.23 -22.12
N THR A 189 7.68 -1.22 -21.24
CA THR A 189 7.46 -1.12 -19.80
C THR A 189 8.80 -1.14 -19.06
N SER A 190 8.84 -0.51 -17.89
CA SER A 190 9.94 -0.59 -16.93
C SER A 190 10.13 -2.00 -16.38
N ILE A 191 9.08 -2.83 -16.38
CA ILE A 191 9.15 -4.21 -15.89
C ILE A 191 9.88 -5.07 -16.93
N PRO A 192 10.95 -5.79 -16.54
CA PRO A 192 11.68 -6.67 -17.44
C PRO A 192 10.82 -7.82 -17.94
N ARG A 193 10.97 -8.22 -19.22
CA ARG A 193 10.13 -9.27 -19.85
C ARG A 193 10.26 -10.65 -19.23
N PHE A 194 11.33 -10.91 -18.49
CA PHE A 194 11.56 -12.17 -17.80
C PHE A 194 10.93 -12.21 -16.40
N ILE A 195 10.44 -11.07 -15.90
CA ILE A 195 9.65 -11.02 -14.66
C ILE A 195 8.20 -11.21 -15.07
N GLU A 196 7.60 -12.28 -14.56
CA GLU A 196 6.17 -12.50 -14.72
C GLU A 196 5.40 -11.41 -13.96
N THR A 197 4.34 -10.88 -14.56
CA THR A 197 3.51 -9.85 -13.94
C THR A 197 2.16 -10.40 -13.56
N PHE A 198 1.56 -9.85 -12.50
CA PHE A 198 0.19 -10.18 -12.17
C PHE A 198 -0.76 -9.83 -13.33
N PRO A 199 -1.72 -10.70 -13.67
CA PRO A 199 -2.77 -10.30 -14.58
C PRO A 199 -3.57 -9.15 -13.96
N VAL A 200 -3.79 -8.08 -14.74
CA VAL A 200 -4.51 -6.88 -14.30
C VAL A 200 -5.94 -6.79 -14.83
N ARG A 201 -6.30 -7.62 -15.81
CA ARG A 201 -7.65 -7.72 -16.38
C ARG A 201 -7.96 -9.15 -16.82
N SER A 202 -9.18 -9.61 -16.56
CA SER A 202 -9.62 -10.94 -17.00
C SER A 202 -9.67 -11.02 -18.53
N TRP A 203 -9.62 -12.23 -19.07
CA TRP A 203 -9.90 -12.46 -20.47
C TRP A 203 -10.74 -13.72 -20.62
N PRO A 204 -11.95 -13.65 -21.20
CA PRO A 204 -12.57 -12.49 -21.85
C PRO A 204 -12.95 -11.35 -20.87
N PHE A 205 -13.17 -10.13 -21.40
CA PHE A 205 -13.54 -8.93 -20.63
C PHE A 205 -14.78 -8.23 -21.22
N PRO A 206 -15.80 -7.88 -20.42
CA PRO A 206 -15.99 -8.22 -19.01
C PRO A 206 -16.00 -9.74 -18.76
N LEU A 207 -15.93 -10.15 -17.48
CA LEU A 207 -16.03 -11.56 -17.11
C LEU A 207 -17.34 -12.14 -17.69
N ASN A 208 -17.31 -13.36 -18.21
CA ASN A 208 -18.43 -14.02 -18.91
C ASN A 208 -18.85 -13.38 -20.25
N SER A 209 -18.08 -12.45 -20.81
CA SER A 209 -18.38 -11.94 -22.15
C SER A 209 -18.07 -12.98 -23.24
N SER A 210 -18.86 -12.99 -24.31
CA SER A 210 -18.71 -13.90 -25.45
C SER A 210 -17.48 -13.60 -26.33
N ARG A 211 -16.77 -12.49 -26.07
CA ARG A 211 -15.61 -12.06 -26.85
C ARG A 211 -14.36 -12.84 -26.46
N VAL A 212 -14.24 -14.06 -26.96
CA VAL A 212 -13.01 -14.87 -26.85
C VAL A 212 -12.03 -14.47 -27.96
N GLY A 213 -11.44 -13.28 -27.82
CA GLY A 213 -10.40 -12.78 -28.74
C GLY A 213 -8.98 -13.14 -28.27
N LYS A 214 -7.95 -12.80 -29.04
CA LYS A 214 -6.59 -12.62 -28.47
C LYS A 214 -6.45 -11.17 -28.03
N LYS A 215 -5.70 -10.91 -26.95
CA LYS A 215 -5.37 -9.54 -26.51
C LYS A 215 -4.70 -8.78 -27.68
N THR A 216 -5.26 -7.63 -28.03
CA THR A 216 -4.68 -6.74 -29.04
C THR A 216 -3.41 -6.07 -28.51
N LEU A 217 -2.67 -5.37 -29.38
CA LEU A 217 -1.52 -4.58 -28.93
C LEU A 217 -1.95 -3.46 -27.97
N SER A 218 -3.09 -2.82 -28.23
CA SER A 218 -3.68 -1.80 -27.35
C SER A 218 -4.02 -2.39 -25.99
N ASP A 219 -4.63 -3.59 -25.95
CA ASP A 219 -4.94 -4.28 -24.68
C ASP A 219 -3.67 -4.51 -23.85
N LYS A 220 -2.60 -5.01 -24.47
CA LYS A 220 -1.34 -5.28 -23.78
C LYS A 220 -0.66 -4.01 -23.26
N ALA A 221 -0.75 -2.91 -24.01
CA ALA A 221 -0.19 -1.62 -23.59
C ALA A 221 -1.00 -0.97 -22.47
N LEU A 222 -2.33 -1.06 -22.49
CA LEU A 222 -3.19 -0.57 -21.40
C LEU A 222 -2.95 -1.37 -20.11
N GLU A 223 -2.77 -2.69 -20.24
CA GLU A 223 -2.48 -3.56 -19.10
C GLU A 223 -1.07 -3.35 -18.52
N SER A 224 -0.10 -2.84 -19.30
CA SER A 224 1.28 -2.68 -18.81
C SER A 224 1.48 -1.56 -17.79
N PHE A 225 0.54 -0.61 -17.71
CA PHE A 225 0.48 0.41 -16.66
C PHE A 225 -0.70 0.22 -15.71
N GLY A 226 -1.47 -0.86 -15.88
CA GLY A 226 -2.47 -1.29 -14.91
C GLY A 226 -1.83 -1.51 -13.54
N ALA A 227 -2.60 -1.33 -12.48
CA ALA A 227 -2.10 -1.43 -11.12
C ALA A 227 -2.87 -2.48 -10.33
N SER A 228 -2.14 -3.27 -9.54
CA SER A 228 -2.71 -4.28 -8.65
C SER A 228 -2.45 -3.88 -7.20
N LEU A 229 -3.38 -4.20 -6.31
CA LEU A 229 -3.27 -3.98 -4.88
C LEU A 229 -3.72 -5.23 -4.11
N PRO A 230 -3.09 -5.54 -2.97
CA PRO A 230 -3.59 -6.58 -2.09
C PRO A 230 -4.97 -6.18 -1.55
N LEU A 231 -5.88 -7.15 -1.45
CA LEU A 231 -7.16 -7.03 -0.74
C LEU A 231 -7.19 -7.92 0.50
N LEU A 232 -6.05 -8.50 0.86
CA LEU A 232 -5.90 -9.34 2.04
C LEU A 232 -4.90 -8.68 3.00
N GLU A 233 -5.31 -8.55 4.25
CA GLU A 233 -4.45 -8.14 5.36
C GLU A 233 -4.44 -9.20 6.45
N PHE A 234 -3.34 -9.27 7.19
CA PHE A 234 -3.17 -10.22 8.28
C PHE A 234 -3.03 -9.46 9.59
N HIS A 235 -3.95 -9.72 10.52
CA HIS A 235 -3.95 -9.10 11.83
C HIS A 235 -3.84 -10.16 12.93
N ASN A 236 -3.21 -9.80 14.04
CA ASN A 236 -3.07 -10.69 15.19
C ASN A 236 -4.46 -11.06 15.72
N ILE A 237 -4.60 -12.32 16.13
CA ILE A 237 -5.74 -12.80 16.91
C ILE A 237 -5.22 -13.52 18.15
N ARG A 238 -5.98 -13.43 19.24
CA ARG A 238 -5.75 -14.24 20.42
C ARG A 238 -5.87 -15.70 20.05
N LYS A 239 -4.93 -16.48 20.58
CA LYS A 239 -4.94 -17.92 20.44
C LYS A 239 -6.20 -18.45 21.12
N ARG A 240 -7.09 -19.08 20.36
CA ARG A 240 -8.25 -19.79 20.93
C ARG A 240 -7.82 -21.07 21.62
N CYS A 241 -6.76 -21.71 21.12
CA CYS A 241 -6.15 -22.89 21.73
C CYS A 241 -5.26 -22.50 22.92
N GLU A 242 -5.82 -21.92 23.99
CA GLU A 242 -5.05 -21.41 25.13
C GLU A 242 -5.49 -22.12 26.43
N LYS A 243 -4.90 -23.30 26.69
CA LYS A 243 -4.94 -24.00 27.98
C LYS A 243 -3.67 -24.79 28.33
N SER A 244 -2.55 -24.58 27.64
CA SER A 244 -1.27 -25.16 28.09
C SER A 244 -0.50 -24.12 28.90
N GLU A 245 -0.35 -24.39 30.19
CA GLU A 245 0.27 -23.56 31.25
C GLU A 245 1.78 -23.26 31.06
N TYR A 246 2.31 -23.46 29.86
CA TYR A 246 3.72 -23.25 29.50
C TYR A 246 3.83 -22.29 28.33
N ASP A 247 3.57 -21.01 28.61
CA ASP A 247 3.92 -19.91 27.71
C ASP A 247 5.44 -19.72 27.73
N PHE A 248 6.12 -20.40 26.81
CA PHE A 248 7.49 -20.06 26.46
C PHE A 248 7.43 -18.72 25.71
N TYR A 249 7.75 -17.62 26.40
CA TYR A 249 7.86 -16.30 25.80
C TYR A 249 9.04 -16.31 24.81
N GLU A 250 8.79 -16.70 23.56
CA GLU A 250 9.66 -16.27 22.47
C GLU A 250 9.39 -14.77 22.28
N GLU A 251 10.33 -13.95 22.75
CA GLU A 251 10.41 -12.53 22.41
C GLU A 251 10.62 -12.44 20.89
N ASP A 252 9.51 -12.44 20.15
CA ASP A 252 9.50 -12.22 18.71
C ASP A 252 10.00 -10.80 18.44
N ASP A 253 11.27 -10.68 18.05
CA ASP A 253 11.91 -9.44 17.64
C ASP A 253 10.99 -8.63 16.69
N GLU A 254 10.69 -7.40 17.11
CA GLU A 254 9.71 -6.45 16.54
C GLU A 254 9.97 -6.00 15.09
N SER A 255 10.94 -6.58 14.36
CA SER A 255 11.22 -6.20 12.97
C SER A 255 10.28 -6.88 11.98
N ILE A 256 8.99 -6.56 12.09
CA ILE A 256 7.93 -7.19 11.29
C ILE A 256 7.69 -6.38 10.02
N SER A 257 8.28 -6.85 8.92
CA SER A 257 7.97 -6.40 7.56
C SER A 257 6.45 -6.47 7.30
N SER A 258 5.91 -5.49 6.57
CA SER A 258 4.49 -5.44 6.16
C SER A 258 4.10 -6.53 5.15
N THR A 259 5.07 -7.34 4.74
CA THR A 259 4.87 -8.57 3.99
C THR A 259 4.90 -9.71 4.99
N THR A 260 3.96 -10.66 4.90
CA THR A 260 4.04 -11.96 5.62
C THR A 260 5.24 -12.80 5.17
N GLU A 261 6.19 -12.22 4.43
CA GLU A 261 7.49 -12.79 4.14
C GLU A 261 8.14 -13.16 5.48
N PHE A 262 8.16 -14.47 5.75
CA PHE A 262 8.89 -15.16 6.82
C PHE A 262 8.23 -15.33 8.20
N LYS A 263 7.02 -14.80 8.48
CA LYS A 263 6.27 -15.20 9.69
C LYS A 263 5.20 -16.22 9.34
N SER A 264 5.10 -17.31 10.12
CA SER A 264 4.08 -18.36 9.92
C SER A 264 2.69 -17.70 9.90
N PRO A 265 1.99 -17.71 8.75
CA PRO A 265 0.68 -17.08 8.63
C PRO A 265 -0.35 -17.60 9.64
N LEU A 266 -0.10 -18.74 10.29
CA LEU A 266 -0.97 -19.36 11.29
C LEU A 266 -1.22 -18.50 12.53
N THR A 267 -0.35 -17.54 12.85
CA THR A 267 -0.52 -16.64 14.01
C THR A 267 -1.43 -15.44 13.72
N HIS A 268 -1.74 -15.18 12.45
CA HIS A 268 -2.54 -14.03 12.05
C HIS A 268 -3.81 -14.48 11.32
N HIS A 269 -4.89 -13.77 11.58
CA HIS A 269 -6.16 -13.99 10.89
C HIS A 269 -6.24 -13.14 9.62
N PRO A 270 -6.68 -13.71 8.49
CA PRO A 270 -6.86 -12.95 7.25
C PRO A 270 -8.13 -12.10 7.30
N TYR A 271 -8.02 -10.85 6.87
CA TYR A 271 -9.10 -9.90 6.70
C TYR A 271 -9.13 -9.39 5.27
N ILE A 272 -10.33 -9.25 4.71
CA ILE A 272 -10.55 -8.69 3.38
C ILE A 272 -10.69 -7.17 3.51
N VAL A 273 -9.90 -6.44 2.73
CA VAL A 273 -10.02 -4.99 2.58
C VAL A 273 -11.29 -4.67 1.79
N THR A 274 -12.20 -3.93 2.40
CA THR A 274 -13.51 -3.58 1.83
C THR A 274 -13.59 -2.15 1.32
N ARG A 275 -12.53 -1.35 1.45
CA ARG A 275 -12.47 0.02 0.92
C ARG A 275 -11.14 0.32 0.26
N THR A 276 -11.17 0.94 -0.91
CA THR A 276 -9.97 1.44 -1.59
C THR A 276 -10.26 2.76 -2.28
N GLN A 277 -9.31 3.68 -2.20
CA GLN A 277 -9.30 4.90 -3.00
C GLN A 277 -8.29 4.77 -4.14
N ILE A 278 -8.78 4.85 -5.37
CA ILE A 278 -8.01 4.91 -6.60
C ILE A 278 -7.64 6.37 -6.86
N ARG A 279 -6.36 6.62 -7.07
CA ARG A 279 -5.80 7.94 -7.36
C ARG A 279 -5.12 7.89 -8.71
N ILE A 280 -5.42 8.85 -9.58
CA ILE A 280 -4.76 8.99 -10.88
C ILE A 280 -4.16 10.38 -10.96
N VAL A 281 -2.90 10.44 -11.40
CA VAL A 281 -2.19 11.71 -11.48
C VAL A 281 -2.69 12.51 -12.70
N ASP A 282 -3.22 13.71 -12.43
CA ASP A 282 -3.59 14.72 -13.42
C ASP A 282 -2.33 15.40 -13.95
N GLU A 283 -1.55 14.66 -14.74
CA GLU A 283 -0.39 15.18 -15.48
C GLU A 283 -0.75 15.32 -16.95
N THR A 284 -0.63 16.54 -17.43
CA THR A 284 -0.96 16.91 -18.81
C THR A 284 0.18 17.69 -19.48
N ALA A 285 1.30 17.89 -18.76
CA ALA A 285 2.46 18.58 -19.30
C ALA A 285 3.11 17.81 -20.44
N LEU A 286 3.75 18.54 -21.34
CA LEU A 286 4.58 17.96 -22.39
C LEU A 286 5.97 17.66 -21.84
N PHE A 287 6.47 16.45 -22.09
CA PHE A 287 7.81 16.07 -21.71
C PHE A 287 8.76 16.22 -22.90
N ASP A 288 10.02 16.55 -22.62
CA ASP A 288 11.11 16.39 -23.58
C ASP A 288 11.27 14.90 -23.89
N ARG A 289 11.07 14.53 -25.15
CA ARG A 289 11.06 13.14 -25.60
C ARG A 289 12.37 12.43 -25.27
N ARG A 290 13.51 13.11 -25.44
CA ARG A 290 14.82 12.52 -25.22
C ARG A 290 15.05 12.26 -23.74
N ALA A 291 14.76 13.24 -22.89
CA ALA A 291 14.85 13.10 -21.44
C ALA A 291 13.91 12.00 -20.93
N TYR A 292 12.67 11.96 -21.44
CA TYR A 292 11.69 10.93 -21.09
C TYR A 292 12.17 9.52 -21.44
N LEU A 293 12.59 9.28 -22.68
CA LEU A 293 13.05 7.96 -23.11
C LEU A 293 14.33 7.52 -22.39
N GLU A 294 15.24 8.45 -22.11
CA GLU A 294 16.44 8.14 -21.33
C GLU A 294 16.09 7.76 -19.89
N LYS A 295 15.17 8.49 -19.24
CA LYS A 295 14.70 8.15 -17.90
C LYS A 295 13.97 6.81 -17.87
N HIS A 296 13.13 6.51 -18.86
CA HIS A 296 12.48 5.21 -19.00
C HIS A 296 13.50 4.07 -19.17
N ARG A 297 14.54 4.28 -19.99
CA ARG A 297 15.63 3.33 -20.19
C ARG A 297 16.39 3.05 -18.89
N ILE A 298 16.73 4.10 -18.13
CA ILE A 298 17.38 3.96 -16.82
C ILE A 298 16.47 3.21 -15.85
N LEU A 299 15.19 3.59 -15.76
CA LEU A 299 14.23 2.93 -14.88
C LEU A 299 14.16 1.43 -15.17
N LYS A 300 14.09 1.04 -16.45
CA LYS A 300 14.06 -0.36 -16.87
C LYS A 300 15.28 -1.18 -16.44
N GLN A 301 16.45 -0.53 -16.27
CA GLN A 301 17.70 -1.18 -15.83
C GLN A 301 17.82 -1.34 -14.31
N ILE A 302 17.05 -0.56 -13.55
CA ILE A 302 17.11 -0.55 -12.08
C ILE A 302 15.82 -1.09 -11.43
N SER A 303 14.75 -1.24 -12.21
CA SER A 303 13.46 -1.74 -11.72
C SER A 303 13.58 -3.16 -11.19
N CYS A 304 12.75 -3.49 -10.20
CA CYS A 304 12.62 -4.85 -9.66
C CYS A 304 13.95 -5.43 -9.16
N LYS A 305 14.85 -4.57 -8.65
CA LYS A 305 16.15 -4.94 -8.07
C LYS A 305 17.02 -5.85 -8.98
N GLN A 306 16.99 -5.64 -10.31
CA GLN A 306 17.77 -6.40 -11.30
C GLN A 306 19.27 -6.55 -10.99
N GLN A 307 19.85 -5.67 -10.16
CA GLN A 307 21.26 -5.71 -9.79
C GLN A 307 21.56 -6.69 -8.65
N ALA A 308 20.54 -7.27 -8.00
CA ALA A 308 20.71 -8.30 -6.98
C ALA A 308 20.98 -9.67 -7.63
N ILE A 309 21.81 -10.50 -6.97
CA ILE A 309 22.18 -11.86 -7.42
C ILE A 309 20.97 -12.82 -7.40
N LEU A 310 19.91 -12.46 -6.66
CA LEU A 310 18.72 -13.27 -6.47
C LEU A 310 17.69 -13.04 -7.59
N PHE A 311 16.86 -14.05 -7.83
CA PHE A 311 15.78 -14.03 -8.82
C PHE A 311 14.81 -12.87 -8.54
N PRO A 312 14.74 -11.85 -9.42
CA PRO A 312 13.93 -10.67 -9.16
C PRO A 312 12.43 -11.01 -9.24
N SER A 313 11.66 -10.53 -8.28
CA SER A 313 10.22 -10.75 -8.20
C SER A 313 9.44 -9.50 -8.61
N ILE A 314 8.19 -9.68 -9.05
CA ILE A 314 7.25 -8.56 -9.23
C ILE A 314 7.03 -7.78 -7.93
N HIS A 315 7.17 -8.45 -6.78
CA HIS A 315 7.06 -7.83 -5.46
C HIS A 315 8.23 -6.87 -5.16
N ASP A 316 9.37 -7.04 -5.83
CA ASP A 316 10.54 -6.15 -5.71
C ASP A 316 10.42 -4.88 -6.58
N CYS A 317 9.43 -4.83 -7.47
CA CYS A 317 9.20 -3.68 -8.34
C CYS A 317 8.56 -2.54 -7.54
N ASP A 318 9.38 -1.62 -7.02
CA ASP A 318 8.85 -0.41 -6.40
C ASP A 318 8.22 0.51 -7.45
N ARG A 319 6.90 0.64 -7.35
CA ARG A 319 6.09 1.49 -8.22
C ARG A 319 5.80 2.87 -7.63
N SER A 320 6.46 3.30 -6.55
CA SER A 320 6.22 4.65 -6.02
C SER A 320 6.37 5.74 -7.07
N TYR A 321 5.59 6.83 -6.96
CA TYR A 321 5.59 7.86 -7.99
C TYR A 321 6.97 8.51 -8.14
N ALA A 322 7.67 8.68 -7.02
CA ALA A 322 9.03 9.24 -6.99
C ALA A 322 10.02 8.44 -7.85
N ASN A 323 9.86 7.12 -7.88
CA ASN A 323 10.77 6.21 -8.60
C ASN A 323 10.31 5.97 -10.03
N ALA A 324 9.01 5.75 -10.25
CA ALA A 324 8.47 5.27 -11.51
C ALA A 324 7.56 6.30 -12.20
N GLY A 325 6.51 6.78 -11.52
CA GLY A 325 5.62 7.82 -12.04
C GLY A 325 5.14 7.60 -13.48
N HIS A 326 5.13 8.64 -14.31
CA HIS A 326 4.71 8.55 -15.72
C HIS A 326 5.74 7.91 -16.65
N VAL A 327 6.93 7.56 -16.16
CA VAL A 327 7.98 6.92 -16.98
C VAL A 327 7.90 5.39 -16.94
N GLU A 328 6.91 4.80 -16.27
CA GLU A 328 6.69 3.35 -16.21
C GLU A 328 6.48 2.71 -17.58
N THR A 329 5.59 3.29 -18.39
CA THR A 329 5.28 2.77 -19.73
C THR A 329 5.41 3.87 -20.78
N ALA A 330 6.25 3.61 -21.77
CA ALA A 330 6.41 4.43 -22.97
C ALA A 330 5.64 3.78 -24.14
N ILE A 331 4.72 4.51 -24.76
CA ILE A 331 3.88 4.02 -25.84
C ILE A 331 4.25 4.76 -27.12
N THR A 332 4.42 4.01 -28.21
CA THR A 332 4.75 4.56 -29.52
C THR A 332 3.51 4.50 -30.42
N LEU A 333 3.17 5.62 -31.05
CA LEU A 333 2.00 5.75 -31.90
C LEU A 333 2.37 6.08 -33.34
N LYS A 334 1.53 5.65 -34.28
CA LYS A 334 1.59 6.03 -35.69
C LYS A 334 1.02 7.43 -35.88
N ARG A 335 1.83 8.35 -36.39
CA ARG A 335 1.37 9.69 -36.77
C ARG A 335 0.57 9.64 -38.08
N ALA A 336 -0.53 10.38 -38.16
CA ALA A 336 -1.39 10.43 -39.34
C ALA A 336 -0.74 11.19 -40.52
N ASP A 337 0.00 12.25 -40.22
CA ASP A 337 0.30 13.29 -41.22
C ASP A 337 1.72 13.21 -41.83
N LYS A 338 2.63 12.41 -41.26
CA LYS A 338 4.04 12.36 -41.69
C LYS A 338 4.55 10.93 -41.79
N LYS A 339 4.97 10.52 -42.99
CA LYS A 339 5.59 9.21 -43.24
C LYS A 339 6.88 9.09 -42.44
N GLY A 340 6.88 8.24 -41.41
CA GLY A 340 8.09 7.77 -40.72
C GLY A 340 8.41 8.43 -39.38
N ILE A 341 7.64 9.43 -38.90
CA ILE A 341 7.83 9.97 -37.55
C ILE A 341 6.78 9.35 -36.63
N ASN A 342 7.25 8.68 -35.59
CA ASN A 342 6.39 8.12 -34.55
C ASN A 342 6.26 9.09 -33.37
N ASP A 343 5.05 9.20 -32.85
CA ASP A 343 4.76 9.92 -31.61
C ASP A 343 5.09 9.02 -30.42
N VAL A 344 5.55 9.65 -29.33
CA VAL A 344 5.75 8.97 -28.05
C VAL A 344 4.76 9.55 -27.06
N VAL A 345 4.05 8.68 -26.36
CA VAL A 345 3.13 9.08 -25.30
C VAL A 345 3.43 8.32 -24.02
N TYR A 346 3.23 8.98 -22.89
CA TYR A 346 3.42 8.40 -21.57
C TYR A 346 2.09 7.94 -20.97
N SER A 347 2.14 6.86 -20.20
CA SER A 347 0.96 6.32 -19.52
C SER A 347 0.54 7.19 -18.32
N PRO A 348 -0.76 7.21 -17.98
CA PRO A 348 -1.18 7.70 -16.67
C PRO A 348 -0.55 6.85 -15.57
N TYR A 349 -0.32 7.46 -14.41
CA TYR A 349 0.12 6.75 -13.22
C TYR A 349 -1.07 6.56 -12.28
N ILE A 350 -1.27 5.31 -11.83
CA ILE A 350 -2.36 4.89 -10.94
C ILE A 350 -1.75 4.50 -9.60
N SER A 351 -2.25 5.08 -8.52
CA SER A 351 -1.92 4.69 -7.15
C SER A 351 -3.17 4.40 -6.35
N PHE A 352 -2.97 3.80 -5.17
CA PHE A 352 -4.03 3.43 -4.25
C PHE A 352 -3.74 3.99 -2.87
N SER A 353 -4.79 4.36 -2.13
CA SER A 353 -4.67 4.58 -0.68
C SER A 353 -4.35 3.28 0.02
N LYS A 354 -3.41 3.32 0.96
CA LYS A 354 -3.10 2.21 1.88
C LYS A 354 -3.78 2.37 3.24
N SER A 355 -4.38 3.52 3.50
CA SER A 355 -5.12 3.78 4.73
C SER A 355 -6.44 3.02 4.71
N VAL A 356 -6.53 1.95 5.49
CA VAL A 356 -7.78 1.24 5.79
C VAL A 356 -7.99 1.33 7.29
N GLY A 357 -9.21 1.67 7.74
CA GLY A 357 -9.51 1.60 9.16
C GLY A 357 -10.03 0.20 9.52
N PRO A 358 -10.13 -0.15 10.81
CA PRO A 358 -10.57 -1.48 11.24
C PRO A 358 -12.00 -1.82 10.80
N LYS A 359 -12.86 -0.81 10.58
CA LYS A 359 -14.22 -1.03 10.03
C LYS A 359 -14.26 -1.28 8.53
N ASP A 360 -13.14 -1.08 7.82
CA ASP A 360 -13.00 -1.44 6.42
C ASP A 360 -12.42 -2.84 6.24
N LEU A 361 -12.22 -3.59 7.33
CA LEU A 361 -11.70 -4.96 7.32
C LEU A 361 -12.82 -5.96 7.61
N LEU A 362 -12.98 -6.95 6.73
CA LEU A 362 -13.96 -8.02 6.87
C LEU A 362 -13.24 -9.33 7.21
N PRO A 363 -13.43 -9.91 8.41
CA PRO A 363 -12.79 -11.18 8.77
C PRO A 363 -13.24 -12.31 7.85
N ILE A 364 -12.30 -13.14 7.41
CA ILE A 364 -12.63 -14.37 6.68
C ILE A 364 -12.95 -15.45 7.72
N PRO A 365 -14.14 -16.07 7.72
CA PRO A 365 -14.54 -17.06 8.73
C PRO A 365 -13.82 -18.38 8.46
N VAL A 366 -12.53 -18.42 8.79
CA VAL A 366 -11.66 -19.58 8.71
C VAL A 366 -10.93 -19.77 10.03
N HIS A 367 -10.95 -21.01 10.50
CA HIS A 367 -10.17 -21.43 11.64
C HIS A 367 -8.82 -21.96 11.13
N ARG A 368 -7.74 -21.23 11.43
CA ARG A 368 -6.38 -21.58 10.99
C ARG A 368 -5.53 -22.22 12.09
N GLN A 369 -5.99 -22.14 13.34
CA GLN A 369 -5.32 -22.76 14.47
C GLN A 369 -5.72 -24.24 14.55
N ILE A 370 -4.72 -25.12 14.53
CA ILE A 370 -4.91 -26.55 14.78
C ILE A 370 -4.87 -26.73 16.30
N CYS A 371 -6.02 -26.84 16.96
CA CYS A 371 -6.05 -27.23 18.37
C CYS A 371 -5.79 -28.75 18.48
N SER A 372 -4.95 -29.16 19.43
CA SER A 372 -4.49 -30.55 19.59
C SER A 372 -5.59 -31.55 19.97
N THR A 373 -6.76 -31.08 20.37
CA THR A 373 -7.90 -31.86 20.84
C THR A 373 -8.88 -32.16 19.70
N THR A 374 -9.11 -33.45 19.44
CA THR A 374 -9.96 -33.97 18.35
C THR A 374 -11.39 -33.43 18.37
N GLU A 375 -11.94 -33.12 19.54
CA GLU A 375 -13.29 -32.54 19.67
C GLU A 375 -13.36 -31.07 19.22
N ASP A 376 -12.31 -30.29 19.49
CA ASP A 376 -12.24 -28.88 19.11
C ASP A 376 -12.06 -28.70 17.59
N THR A 377 -11.40 -29.65 16.92
CA THR A 377 -11.26 -29.64 15.45
C THR A 377 -12.61 -29.84 14.74
N ILE A 378 -13.49 -30.67 15.31
CA ILE A 378 -14.81 -30.96 14.74
C ILE A 378 -15.76 -29.76 14.92
N GLN A 379 -15.69 -29.05 16.05
CA GLN A 379 -16.53 -27.88 16.27
C GLN A 379 -16.05 -26.65 15.48
N ALA A 380 -14.74 -26.47 15.31
CA ALA A 380 -14.16 -25.39 14.51
C ALA A 380 -14.53 -25.49 13.01
N THR A 381 -14.67 -26.71 12.49
CA THR A 381 -15.04 -26.91 11.08
C THR A 381 -16.54 -26.72 10.79
N ALA A 382 -17.39 -26.72 11.82
CA ALA A 382 -18.84 -26.57 11.66
C ALA A 382 -19.32 -25.11 11.50
N ASP A 383 -18.51 -24.12 11.91
CA ASP A 383 -18.84 -22.69 11.81
C ASP A 383 -18.16 -21.99 10.61
N ASP A 384 -17.30 -22.71 9.89
CA ASP A 384 -16.67 -22.20 8.68
C ASP A 384 -17.70 -22.13 7.56
N ARG A 385 -18.11 -20.91 7.20
CA ARG A 385 -18.93 -20.67 6.00
C ARG A 385 -18.10 -21.00 4.77
N GLU A 386 -18.67 -21.69 3.78
CA GLU A 386 -17.97 -22.03 2.52
C GLU A 386 -17.57 -20.80 1.72
N THR A 387 -18.35 -19.72 1.82
CA THR A 387 -18.13 -18.49 1.08
C THR A 387 -18.40 -17.24 1.94
N VAL A 388 -17.80 -16.12 1.53
CA VAL A 388 -18.06 -14.79 2.07
C VAL A 388 -18.45 -13.86 0.94
N ASP A 389 -19.59 -13.18 1.09
CA ASP A 389 -19.97 -12.09 0.20
C ASP A 389 -19.30 -10.80 0.63
N VAL A 390 -18.63 -10.15 -0.32
CA VAL A 390 -17.84 -8.94 -0.10
C VAL A 390 -18.43 -7.79 -0.89
N SER A 391 -18.60 -6.65 -0.22
CA SER A 391 -18.93 -5.37 -0.86
C SER A 391 -17.71 -4.44 -0.80
N TRP A 392 -16.93 -4.42 -1.86
CA TRP A 392 -15.73 -3.60 -1.97
C TRP A 392 -16.07 -2.20 -2.50
N LYS A 393 -15.96 -1.22 -1.61
CA LYS A 393 -16.22 0.20 -1.88
C LYS A 393 -15.01 0.85 -2.52
N LEU A 394 -15.21 1.36 -3.72
CA LEU A 394 -14.20 2.03 -4.51
C LEU A 394 -14.51 3.51 -4.59
N SER A 395 -13.48 4.33 -4.38
CA SER A 395 -13.55 5.76 -4.68
C SER A 395 -12.47 6.13 -5.69
N PHE A 396 -12.75 7.11 -6.55
CA PHE A 396 -11.81 7.63 -7.52
C PHE A 396 -11.57 9.12 -7.29
N SER A 397 -10.32 9.56 -7.45
CA SER A 397 -9.98 10.98 -7.50
C SER A 397 -8.75 11.27 -8.36
N GLY A 398 -8.84 12.35 -9.12
CA GLY A 398 -7.74 13.00 -9.81
C GLY A 398 -6.86 13.84 -8.89
N TRP A 399 -5.54 13.65 -8.95
CA TRP A 399 -4.57 14.29 -8.05
C TRP A 399 -3.44 14.96 -8.81
N SER A 400 -3.01 16.14 -8.37
CA SER A 400 -1.76 16.69 -8.86
C SER A 400 -0.57 15.91 -8.29
N PHE A 401 0.50 15.82 -9.07
CA PHE A 401 1.73 15.16 -8.64
C PHE A 401 2.23 15.62 -7.25
N PRO A 402 2.38 16.93 -6.95
CA PRO A 402 2.88 17.35 -5.63
C PRO A 402 2.02 16.84 -4.47
N LYS A 403 0.70 16.76 -4.67
CA LYS A 403 -0.23 16.27 -3.66
C LYS A 403 -0.06 14.77 -3.44
N LEU A 404 0.11 14.00 -4.52
CA LEU A 404 0.30 12.57 -4.44
C LEU A 404 1.66 12.21 -3.82
N ALA A 405 2.74 12.86 -4.25
CA ALA A 405 4.08 12.61 -3.72
C ALA A 405 4.14 12.86 -2.21
N PHE A 406 3.56 13.97 -1.75
CA PHE A 406 3.45 14.25 -0.32
C PHE A 406 2.69 13.16 0.44
N LEU A 407 1.59 12.68 -0.12
CA LEU A 407 0.77 11.66 0.53
C LEU A 407 1.44 10.29 0.55
N GLU A 408 2.08 9.86 -0.53
CA GLU A 408 2.84 8.60 -0.55
C GLU A 408 3.96 8.62 0.51
N GLU A 409 4.63 9.76 0.72
CA GLU A 409 5.62 9.88 1.80
C GLU A 409 4.99 9.88 3.21
N MET A 410 3.84 10.52 3.39
CA MET A 410 3.11 10.45 4.68
C MET A 410 2.62 9.04 4.98
N GLU A 411 2.11 8.30 3.99
CA GLU A 411 1.70 6.91 4.14
C GLU A 411 2.89 5.99 4.49
N LYS A 412 4.12 6.35 4.08
CA LYS A 412 5.33 5.64 4.56
C LYS A 412 5.62 5.89 6.03
N LEU A 413 5.28 7.07 6.55
CA LEU A 413 5.46 7.39 7.97
C LEU A 413 4.37 6.75 8.84
N ASP A 414 3.14 6.65 8.34
CA ASP A 414 2.00 6.03 9.05
C ASP A 414 1.97 4.49 8.95
N ARG A 415 3.12 3.88 8.62
CA ARG A 415 3.23 2.49 8.13
C ARG A 415 2.74 1.37 9.04
N GLN A 416 2.24 1.65 10.23
CA GLN A 416 1.82 0.61 11.19
C GLN A 416 0.67 1.04 12.09
N THR A 417 -0.47 1.44 11.52
CA THR A 417 -1.73 1.30 12.25
C THR A 417 -2.16 -0.17 12.21
N ARG A 418 -1.43 -1.03 12.92
CA ARG A 418 -1.97 -2.34 13.27
C ARG A 418 -3.10 -2.11 14.26
N PHE A 419 -4.27 -2.61 13.92
CA PHE A 419 -5.41 -2.57 14.82
C PHE A 419 -5.43 -3.87 15.60
N ASP A 420 -5.61 -3.75 16.91
CA ASP A 420 -6.05 -4.90 17.68
C ASP A 420 -7.53 -5.12 17.37
N MET A 421 -7.78 -6.05 16.45
CA MET A 421 -9.11 -6.40 15.93
C MET A 421 -10.00 -7.09 16.98
N GLU A 422 -9.46 -7.37 18.17
CA GLU A 422 -10.19 -7.97 19.28
C GLU A 422 -10.55 -6.96 20.38
N THR A 423 -10.17 -5.69 20.21
CA THR A 423 -10.63 -4.63 21.11
C THR A 423 -12.13 -4.41 21.03
N SER A 424 -12.68 -3.68 22.01
CA SER A 424 -14.11 -3.35 21.97
C SER A 424 -14.47 -2.54 20.73
N ASP A 425 -15.71 -2.70 20.26
CA ASP A 425 -16.26 -1.95 19.11
C ASP A 425 -16.05 -0.43 19.22
N HIS A 426 -16.05 0.10 20.45
CA HIS A 426 -15.76 1.51 20.71
C HIS A 426 -14.30 1.88 20.37
N HIS A 427 -13.33 1.04 20.74
CA HIS A 427 -11.93 1.26 20.39
C HIS A 427 -11.68 1.11 18.89
N LEU A 428 -12.30 0.13 18.24
CA LEU A 428 -12.26 -0.02 16.78
C LEU A 428 -12.88 1.21 16.10
N ALA A 429 -14.00 1.73 16.60
CA ALA A 429 -14.62 2.95 16.08
C ALA A 429 -13.69 4.17 16.22
N LEU A 430 -13.08 4.37 17.40
CA LEU A 430 -12.15 5.48 17.61
C LEU A 430 -10.92 5.37 16.71
N ALA A 431 -10.37 4.17 16.53
CA ALA A 431 -9.25 3.91 15.64
C ALA A 431 -9.63 4.19 14.18
N HIS A 432 -10.82 3.76 13.74
CA HIS A 432 -11.33 4.05 12.41
C HIS A 432 -11.55 5.55 12.19
N ASP A 433 -12.15 6.26 13.14
CA ASP A 433 -12.37 7.70 13.03
C ASP A 433 -11.03 8.48 12.94
N LYS A 434 -9.97 7.99 13.61
CA LYS A 434 -8.62 8.56 13.47
C LYS A 434 -8.07 8.36 12.05
N VAL A 435 -8.26 7.18 11.45
CA VAL A 435 -7.86 6.92 10.06
C VAL A 435 -8.66 7.81 9.10
N GLU A 436 -9.99 7.91 9.27
CA GLU A 436 -10.83 8.78 8.45
C GLU A 436 -10.47 10.27 8.57
N LEU A 437 -10.08 10.72 9.77
CA LEU A 437 -9.62 12.11 9.97
C LEU A 437 -8.33 12.38 9.19
N THR A 438 -7.37 11.45 9.27
CA THR A 438 -6.10 11.50 8.55
C THR A 438 -6.36 11.51 7.03
N ASP A 439 -7.18 10.57 6.54
CA ASP A 439 -7.56 10.48 5.13
C ASP A 439 -8.35 11.69 4.64
N GLY A 440 -9.24 12.23 5.48
CA GLY A 440 -10.00 13.45 5.19
C GLY A 440 -9.11 14.67 5.05
N PHE A 441 -8.12 14.82 5.95
CA PHE A 441 -7.15 15.91 5.93
C PHE A 441 -6.33 15.90 4.63
N TYR A 442 -5.96 14.72 4.14
CA TYR A 442 -5.20 14.58 2.91
C TYR A 442 -6.08 14.55 1.64
N GLY A 443 -7.31 14.05 1.74
CA GLY A 443 -8.27 13.93 0.66
C GLY A 443 -8.85 15.26 0.19
N GLN A 444 -9.34 16.10 1.11
CA GLN A 444 -9.98 17.38 0.82
C GLN A 444 -8.97 18.55 0.86
N SER A 445 -8.35 18.81 -0.28
CA SER A 445 -7.44 19.96 -0.50
C SER A 445 -8.18 21.30 -0.36
N SER A 446 -8.18 21.85 0.84
CA SER A 446 -8.36 23.29 1.12
C SER A 446 -7.56 23.75 2.35
N MET A 447 -7.37 22.90 3.37
CA MET A 447 -6.65 23.28 4.59
C MET A 447 -5.12 23.33 4.43
N PHE A 448 -4.54 22.65 3.44
CA PHE A 448 -3.08 22.59 3.29
C PHE A 448 -2.45 23.93 2.91
N THR A 449 -3.15 24.74 2.11
CA THR A 449 -2.76 26.12 1.83
C THR A 449 -2.70 26.93 3.12
N CYS A 450 -3.58 26.63 4.09
CA CYS A 450 -3.65 27.30 5.38
C CYS A 450 -2.50 26.88 6.31
N PHE A 451 -2.14 25.58 6.37
CA PHE A 451 -1.07 25.11 7.26
C PHE A 451 0.34 25.57 6.83
N ILE A 452 0.64 25.59 5.52
CA ILE A 452 1.90 26.14 4.99
C ILE A 452 1.93 27.67 5.16
N THR A 453 0.82 28.37 4.95
CA THR A 453 0.80 29.81 5.21
C THR A 453 0.92 30.12 6.69
N LEU A 454 0.33 29.34 7.60
CA LEU A 454 0.45 29.55 9.05
C LEU A 454 1.90 29.37 9.51
N THR A 455 2.55 28.28 9.11
CA THR A 455 3.94 28.00 9.48
C THR A 455 4.93 29.02 8.90
N LEU A 456 4.71 29.50 7.67
CA LEU A 456 5.52 30.57 7.08
C LEU A 456 5.23 31.96 7.69
N LEU A 457 4.00 32.25 8.12
CA LEU A 457 3.64 33.48 8.83
C LEU A 457 4.21 33.50 10.26
N GLU A 458 4.21 32.36 10.96
CA GLU A 458 4.81 32.24 12.29
C GLU A 458 6.33 32.34 12.23
N ALA A 459 6.98 31.74 11.22
CA ALA A 459 8.43 31.89 11.02
C ALA A 459 8.83 33.36 10.72
N ARG A 460 7.99 34.12 9.99
CA ARG A 460 8.20 35.57 9.79
C ARG A 460 7.94 36.39 11.05
N SER A 461 6.97 36.01 11.87
CA SER A 461 6.65 36.71 13.12
C SER A 461 7.73 36.50 14.19
N PHE A 462 8.31 35.30 14.28
CA PHE A 462 9.45 35.04 15.16
C PHE A 462 10.71 35.81 14.76
N HIS A 463 10.94 35.99 13.45
CA HIS A 463 12.07 36.79 12.97
C HIS A 463 11.92 38.29 13.31
N PHE A 464 10.70 38.78 13.51
CA PHE A 464 10.42 40.16 13.95
C PHE A 464 10.49 40.35 15.47
N ALA A 465 10.18 39.31 16.25
CA ALA A 465 10.23 39.38 17.72
C ALA A 465 11.66 39.31 18.31
N CYS A 466 12.65 38.79 17.56
CA CYS A 466 14.06 38.78 17.97
C CYS A 466 14.86 40.02 17.54
N LEU A 467 14.22 41.00 16.90
CA LEU A 467 14.84 42.26 16.47
C LEU A 467 14.42 43.48 17.33
N PHE A 468 13.82 43.25 18.50
CA PHE A 468 13.50 44.28 19.50
C PHE A 468 14.06 43.96 20.88
#